data_AF-C6SFZ1-F1
#
_entry.id   AF-C6SFZ1-F1
#
_cell.length_a   1.000
_cell.length_b   1.000
_cell.length_c   1.000
_cell.angle_alpha   90.00
_cell.angle_beta   90.00
_cell.angle_gamma   90.00
#
_symmetry.space_group_name_H-M   'P 1'
#
loop_
_entity.id
_entity.type
_entity.pdbx_description
1 polymer ?
#
loop_
_entity_poly.entity_id
_entity_poly.type
_entity_poly.pdbx_seq_one_letter_code
_entity_poly.pdbx_strand_id
1 'polypeptide(L)' 'MQKVIDGEWPKDDNPLVNAPHTAADITGNWAHPYSREEAVFPLPFVREHKFWPFVNRVDDVYGDRNLVCSCPPMENYED' A
#
# COMPACT_ATOMS: atom_id res chain seq x y z
N MET A 1 -15.40 -4.35 -2.45
CA MET A 1 -15.67 -5.67 -1.84
C MET A 1 -16.54 -6.52 -2.73
N GLN A 2 -17.65 -5.99 -3.28
CA GLN A 2 -18.51 -6.71 -4.22
C GLN A 2 -17.75 -7.34 -5.40
N LYS A 3 -16.86 -6.59 -6.07
CA LYS A 3 -15.96 -7.13 -7.13
C LYS A 3 -15.11 -8.34 -6.71
N VAL A 4 -14.75 -8.46 -5.42
CA VAL A 4 -14.04 -9.64 -4.90
C VAL A 4 -15.01 -10.81 -4.68
N ILE A 5 -16.22 -10.52 -4.20
CA ILE A 5 -17.29 -11.51 -4.02
C ILE A 5 -17.71 -12.11 -5.36
N ASP A 6 -17.81 -11.26 -6.39
CA ASP A 6 -18.23 -11.64 -7.75
C ASP A 6 -17.09 -12.31 -8.55
N GLY A 7 -15.87 -12.35 -8.00
CA GLY A 7 -14.70 -12.98 -8.63
C GLY A 7 -14.02 -12.16 -9.72
N GLU A 8 -14.40 -10.89 -9.90
CA GLU A 8 -13.70 -9.97 -10.82
C GLU A 8 -12.29 -9.65 -10.33
N TRP A 9 -12.11 -9.56 -9.01
CA TRP A 9 -10.81 -9.39 -8.38
C TRP A 9 -10.39 -10.64 -7.61
N PRO A 10 -9.15 -11.12 -7.78
CA PRO A 10 -8.57 -12.16 -6.95
C PRO A 10 -8.66 -11.81 -5.46
N LYS A 11 -8.85 -12.84 -4.62
CA LYS A 11 -8.97 -12.66 -3.16
C LYS A 11 -7.67 -12.15 -2.53
N ASP A 12 -6.54 -12.50 -3.12
CA ASP A 12 -5.17 -12.20 -2.70
C ASP A 12 -4.57 -10.99 -3.42
N ASP A 13 -5.13 -10.56 -4.55
CA ASP A 13 -4.64 -9.42 -5.31
C ASP A 13 -5.78 -8.45 -5.69
N ASN A 14 -6.02 -7.47 -4.82
CA ASN A 14 -7.07 -6.47 -4.98
C ASN A 14 -6.75 -5.19 -4.18
N PRO A 15 -7.43 -4.06 -4.44
CA PRO A 15 -7.13 -2.80 -3.78
C PRO A 15 -7.26 -2.85 -2.24
N LEU A 16 -8.09 -3.75 -1.68
CA LEU A 16 -8.28 -3.85 -0.23
C LEU A 16 -7.13 -4.57 0.45
N VAL A 17 -6.64 -5.65 -0.17
CA VAL A 17 -5.51 -6.45 0.34
C VAL A 17 -4.20 -5.69 0.18
N ASN A 18 -4.05 -4.96 -0.93
CA ASN A 18 -2.82 -4.24 -1.24
C ASN A 18 -2.78 -2.81 -0.70
N ALA A 19 -3.84 -2.33 -0.05
CA ALA A 19 -3.82 -1.03 0.63
C ALA A 19 -2.91 -1.04 1.87
N PRO A 20 -2.30 0.11 2.23
CA PRO A 20 -2.32 1.38 1.52
C PRO A 20 -1.41 1.41 0.27
N HIS A 21 -1.71 2.28 -0.70
CA HIS A 21 -0.87 2.53 -1.88
C HIS A 21 -0.08 3.82 -1.73
N THR A 22 1.25 3.72 -1.75
CA THR A 22 2.21 4.82 -1.65
C THR A 22 2.47 5.50 -2.99
N ALA A 23 3.12 6.66 -2.96
CA ALA A 23 3.58 7.32 -4.18
C ALA A 23 4.64 6.48 -4.94
N ALA A 24 5.43 5.67 -4.24
CA ALA A 24 6.45 4.81 -4.84
C ALA A 24 5.84 3.63 -5.61
N ASP A 25 4.73 3.04 -5.13
CA ASP A 25 4.12 1.88 -5.78
C ASP A 25 3.66 2.18 -7.22
N ILE A 26 3.29 3.44 -7.50
CA ILE A 26 2.75 3.83 -8.80
C ILE A 26 3.80 4.26 -9.83
N THR A 27 5.06 4.46 -9.41
CA THR A 27 6.15 4.87 -10.32
C THR A 27 6.77 3.67 -11.06
N GLY A 28 6.58 2.45 -10.56
CA GLY A 28 7.11 1.22 -11.14
C GLY A 28 6.15 0.50 -12.11
N ASN A 29 6.52 -0.73 -12.46
CA ASN A 29 5.66 -1.65 -13.22
C ASN A 29 4.41 -1.99 -12.41
N TRP A 30 3.27 -2.14 -13.10
CA TRP A 30 1.98 -2.38 -12.44
C TRP A 30 1.37 -3.69 -12.93
N ALA A 31 1.43 -4.70 -12.06
CA ALA A 31 1.02 -6.07 -12.36
C ALA A 31 -0.23 -6.49 -11.55
N HIS A 32 -1.10 -5.53 -11.25
CA HIS A 32 -2.34 -5.75 -10.53
C HIS A 32 -3.55 -5.82 -11.49
N PRO A 33 -4.62 -6.56 -11.14
CA PRO A 33 -5.85 -6.68 -11.93
C PRO A 33 -6.78 -5.46 -11.84
N TYR A 34 -6.33 -4.39 -11.20
CA TYR A 34 -7.01 -3.11 -11.05
C TYR A 34 -6.08 -1.98 -11.49
N SER A 35 -6.63 -0.83 -11.86
CA SER A 35 -5.82 0.29 -12.34
C SER A 35 -5.11 1.06 -11.22
N ARG A 36 -4.03 1.77 -11.57
CA ARG A 36 -3.38 2.74 -10.65
C ARG A 36 -4.37 3.79 -10.16
N GLU A 37 -5.28 4.23 -11.02
CA GLU A 37 -6.31 5.22 -10.68
C GLU A 37 -7.30 4.69 -9.64
N GLU A 38 -7.80 3.45 -9.81
CA GLU A 38 -8.64 2.79 -8.81
C GLU A 38 -7.94 2.64 -7.45
N ALA A 39 -6.61 2.47 -7.46
CA ALA A 39 -5.81 2.33 -6.25
C ALA A 39 -5.64 3.66 -5.50
N VAL A 40 -5.27 4.73 -6.20
CA VAL A 40 -4.84 5.99 -5.55
C VAL A 40 -5.86 7.12 -5.61
N PHE A 41 -6.84 7.04 -6.50
CA PHE A 41 -7.93 8.02 -6.69
C PHE A 41 -9.31 7.33 -6.78
N PRO A 42 -9.75 6.57 -5.76
CA PRO A 42 -10.98 5.79 -5.84
C PRO A 42 -12.25 6.63 -5.97
N LEU A 43 -12.20 7.93 -5.62
CA LEU A 43 -13.30 8.87 -5.72
C LEU A 43 -12.79 10.25 -6.21
N PRO A 44 -13.60 11.04 -6.94
CA PRO A 44 -13.15 12.31 -7.52
C PRO A 44 -12.54 13.29 -6.50
N PHE A 45 -13.12 13.43 -5.31
CA PHE A 45 -12.62 14.34 -4.29
C PHE A 45 -11.24 13.96 -3.73
N VAL A 46 -10.82 12.69 -3.85
CA VAL A 46 -9.49 12.24 -3.41
C VAL A 46 -8.40 12.82 -4.33
N ARG A 47 -8.75 13.12 -5.59
CA ARG A 47 -7.83 13.75 -6.55
C ARG A 47 -7.58 15.21 -6.22
N GLU A 48 -8.59 15.91 -5.73
CA GLU A 48 -8.48 17.34 -5.36
C GLU A 48 -7.54 17.53 -4.16
N HIS A 49 -7.58 16.60 -3.20
CA HIS A 49 -6.82 16.66 -1.96
C HIS A 49 -6.15 15.32 -1.65
N LYS A 50 -5.15 14.96 -2.46
CA LYS A 50 -4.43 13.70 -2.28
C LYS A 50 -3.48 13.77 -1.09
N PHE A 51 -3.79 13.01 -0.05
CA PHE A 51 -2.83 12.63 0.99
C PHE A 51 -2.19 11.30 0.63
N TRP A 52 -0.85 11.24 0.71
CA TRP A 52 -0.09 10.03 0.40
C TRP A 52 0.28 9.27 1.68
N PRO A 53 -0.01 7.96 1.75
CA PRO A 53 0.67 7.07 2.67
C PRO A 53 2.18 7.09 2.38
N PHE A 54 3.00 7.22 3.42
CA PHE A 54 4.46 7.26 3.29
C PHE A 54 5.08 5.85 3.22
N VAL A 55 4.39 4.85 3.77
CA VAL A 55 4.82 3.45 3.78
C VAL A 55 3.64 2.54 3.44
N ASN A 56 3.98 1.33 2.98
CA ASN A 56 3.03 0.26 2.76
C ASN A 56 2.52 -0.33 4.09
N ARG A 57 1.71 -1.39 4.00
CA ARG A 57 1.16 -2.08 5.16
C ARG A 57 2.29 -2.52 6.11
N VAL A 58 2.13 -2.20 7.39
CA VAL A 58 3.06 -2.59 8.45
C VAL A 58 3.01 -4.11 8.66
N ASP A 59 4.18 -4.73 8.85
CA ASP A 59 4.30 -6.12 9.30
C ASP A 59 4.34 -6.18 10.83
N ASP A 60 3.18 -6.44 11.42
CA ASP A 60 3.01 -6.47 12.87
C ASP A 60 3.84 -7.60 13.51
N VAL A 61 3.85 -8.80 12.90
CA VAL A 61 4.50 -9.98 13.47
C VAL A 61 6.01 -9.85 13.45
N TYR A 62 6.57 -9.23 12.40
CA TYR A 62 8.00 -8.96 12.35
C TYR A 62 8.43 -8.02 13.48
N GLY A 63 7.65 -6.97 13.74
CA GLY A 63 7.92 -6.01 14.82
C GLY A 63 7.95 -6.67 16.20
N ASP A 64 6.97 -7.53 16.49
CA ASP A 64 6.88 -8.27 17.75
C ASP A 64 8.05 -9.25 17.96
N ARG A 65 8.58 -9.83 16.87
CA ARG A 65 9.70 -10.78 16.91
C ARG A 65 11.08 -10.11 16.94
N ASN A 66 11.19 -8.88 16.47
CA ASN A 66 12.44 -8.12 16.34
C ASN A 66 12.32 -6.77 17.05
N LEU A 67 12.14 -6.83 18.37
CA LEU A 67 11.81 -5.65 19.18
C LEU A 67 12.95 -4.62 19.16
N VAL A 68 12.70 -3.48 18.50
CA VAL A 68 13.56 -2.30 18.50
C VAL A 68 12.73 -1.10 18.97
N CYS A 69 13.01 -0.62 20.18
CA CYS A 69 12.27 0.48 20.82
C CYS A 69 13.09 1.77 20.98
N SER A 70 14.25 1.83 20.35
CA SER A 70 15.08 3.03 20.24
C SER A 70 15.38 3.31 18.78
N CYS A 71 15.80 4.54 18.46
CA CYS A 71 16.20 4.86 17.10
C CYS A 71 17.32 3.90 16.64
N PRO A 72 17.18 3.27 15.46
CA PRO A 72 18.29 2.61 14.77
C PRO A 72 19.50 3.54 14.59
N PRO A 73 20.71 2.98 14.40
CA PRO A 73 21.89 3.76 14.00
C PRO A 73 21.63 4.58 12.73
N MET A 74 22.29 5.73 12.58
CA MET A 74 22.15 6.59 11.38
C MET A 74 22.53 5.85 10.08
N GLU A 75 23.48 4.93 10.16
CA GLU A 75 23.92 4.03 9.09
C GLU A 75 22.76 3.22 8.48
N ASN A 76 21.70 2.94 9.24
CA ASN A 76 20.52 2.22 8.74
C ASN A 76 19.60 3.09 7.86
N TYR A 77 19.83 4.40 7.81
CA TYR A 77 19.06 5.35 7.01
C TYR A 77 19.86 5.88 5.80
N GLU A 78 21.09 5.39 5.62
CA GLU A 78 21.88 5.69 4.43
C GLU A 78 21.45 4.72 3.31
N ASP A 79 20.86 5.28 2.25
CA ASP A 79 20.45 4.57 1.04
C ASP A 79 21.59 4.48 0.00
#